data_AF-A0A5R8Q6J0-F1
#
_entry.id   AF-A0A5R8Q6J0-F1
#
_cell.length_a   1.000
_cell.length_b   1.000
_cell.length_c   1.000
_cell.angle_alpha   90.00
_cell.angle_beta   90.00
_cell.angle_gamma   90.00
#
_symmetry.space_group_name_H-M   'P 1'
#
loop_
_entity.id
_entity.type
_entity.pdbx_description
1 polymer ?
#
loop_
_entity_poly.entity_id
_entity_poly.type
_entity_poly.pdbx_seq_one_letter_code
_entity_poly.pdbx_strand_id
1 'polypeptide(L)'
;GVPGRCRLYEIQGKYDFIIAKPRMKLYMEFSDRIVNIFLKYVSVEDLYVYSVDESLLDLTTYRKFYNKSMIEIAQMIIRDIYQELHVIATAGIGQNMVMAKLALDLEGKKRR
;
A
#
# COMPACT_ATOMS: atom_id res chain seq x y z
N GLY A 1 3.72 21.95 -0.95
CA GLY A 1 4.87 21.13 -1.41
C GLY A 1 4.86 20.98 -2.92
N VAL A 2 5.82 20.23 -3.48
CA VAL A 2 5.86 19.93 -4.93
C VAL A 2 4.69 18.99 -5.30
N PRO A 3 3.86 19.33 -6.30
CA PRO A 3 2.73 18.49 -6.70
C PRO A 3 3.20 17.19 -7.36
N GLY A 4 2.39 16.12 -7.24
CA GLY A 4 2.65 14.87 -7.96
C GLY A 4 2.64 15.11 -9.47
N ARG A 5 3.59 14.49 -10.19
CA ARG A 5 3.77 14.63 -11.66
C ARG A 5 4.12 16.06 -12.12
N CYS A 6 4.80 16.85 -11.29
CA CYS A 6 5.40 18.12 -11.73
C CYS A 6 6.43 17.92 -12.85
N ARG A 7 6.60 18.92 -13.72
CA ARG A 7 7.65 18.91 -14.74
C ARG A 7 8.92 19.52 -14.16
N LEU A 8 10.09 18.99 -14.52
CA LEU A 8 11.37 19.43 -13.95
C LEU A 8 11.61 20.94 -14.10
N TYR A 9 11.25 21.50 -15.25
CA TYR A 9 11.41 22.94 -15.49
C TYR A 9 10.49 23.83 -14.62
N GLU A 10 9.40 23.29 -14.05
CA GLU A 10 8.47 24.05 -13.20
C GLU A 10 9.02 24.27 -11.78
N ILE A 11 9.92 23.39 -11.36
CA ILE A 11 10.52 23.34 -10.01
C ILE A 11 11.99 23.74 -9.99
N GLN A 12 12.63 23.85 -11.15
CA GLN A 12 14.02 24.25 -11.27
C GLN A 12 14.24 25.65 -10.66
N GLY A 13 15.22 25.78 -9.77
CA GLY A 13 15.53 27.02 -9.06
C GLY A 13 14.60 27.35 -7.88
N LYS A 14 13.54 26.57 -7.64
CA LYS A 14 12.64 26.75 -6.48
C LYS A 14 12.96 25.81 -5.32
N TYR A 15 13.61 24.67 -5.61
CA TYR A 15 13.92 23.63 -4.64
C TYR A 15 15.25 22.95 -4.99
N ASP A 16 15.96 22.47 -3.98
CA ASP A 16 17.05 21.51 -4.14
C ASP A 16 16.47 20.10 -4.23
N PHE A 17 16.86 19.33 -5.25
CA PHE A 17 16.34 17.97 -5.47
C PHE A 17 17.39 17.04 -6.08
N ILE A 18 17.18 15.73 -5.87
CA ILE A 18 17.99 14.66 -6.47
C ILE A 18 17.16 13.97 -7.55
N ILE A 19 17.76 13.80 -8.73
CA ILE A 19 17.14 13.02 -9.81
C ILE A 19 17.58 11.56 -9.69
N ALA A 20 16.63 10.69 -9.33
CA ALA A 20 16.84 9.24 -9.33
C ALA A 20 16.28 8.62 -10.61
N LYS A 21 17.04 7.71 -11.26
CA LYS A 21 16.55 6.96 -12.41
C LYS A 21 15.50 5.91 -11.96
N PRO A 22 14.40 5.71 -12.72
CA PRO A 22 13.41 4.71 -12.38
C PRO A 22 13.99 3.29 -12.49
N ARG A 23 13.77 2.47 -11.46
CA ARG A 23 14.23 1.08 -11.39
C ARG A 23 13.05 0.11 -11.37
N MET A 24 12.29 0.06 -12.46
CA MET A 24 11.02 -0.69 -12.49
C MET A 24 11.15 -2.16 -12.11
N LYS A 25 12.22 -2.83 -12.54
CA LYS A 25 12.49 -4.23 -12.16
C LYS A 25 12.55 -4.42 -10.63
N LEU A 26 13.27 -3.54 -9.94
CA LEU A 26 13.38 -3.55 -8.48
C LEU A 26 12.02 -3.33 -7.82
N TYR A 27 11.20 -2.43 -8.37
CA TYR A 27 9.87 -2.15 -7.81
C TYR A 27 8.94 -3.35 -7.95
N MET A 28 9.00 -4.07 -9.08
CA MET A 28 8.26 -5.31 -9.28
C MET A 28 8.72 -6.40 -8.30
N GLU A 29 10.04 -6.56 -8.11
CA GLU A 29 10.59 -7.53 -7.14
C GLU A 29 10.08 -7.25 -5.71
N PHE A 30 9.95 -5.98 -5.33
CA PHE A 30 9.37 -5.61 -4.03
C PHE A 30 7.86 -5.86 -3.99
N SER A 31 7.13 -5.57 -5.07
CA SER A 31 5.70 -5.85 -5.19
C SER A 31 5.41 -7.34 -5.00
N ASP A 32 6.16 -8.21 -5.68
CA ASP A 32 6.03 -9.67 -5.55
C ASP A 32 6.30 -10.12 -4.11
N ARG A 33 7.30 -9.54 -3.44
CA ARG A 33 7.59 -9.84 -2.03
C ARG A 33 6.47 -9.40 -1.11
N ILE A 34 5.85 -8.24 -1.34
CA ILE A 34 4.69 -7.77 -0.58
C ILE A 34 3.48 -8.69 -0.81
N VAL A 35 3.22 -9.08 -2.05
CA VAL A 35 2.16 -10.05 -2.38
C VAL A 35 2.39 -11.38 -1.66
N ASN A 36 3.62 -11.88 -1.61
CA ASN A 36 3.94 -13.08 -0.83
C ASN A 36 3.68 -12.92 0.67
N ILE A 37 3.82 -11.71 1.23
CA ILE A 37 3.41 -11.44 2.62
C ILE A 37 1.89 -11.50 2.73
N PHE A 38 1.13 -10.89 1.81
CA PHE A 38 -0.34 -10.97 1.82
C PHE A 38 -0.84 -12.42 1.78
N LEU A 39 -0.20 -13.29 0.99
CA LEU A 39 -0.55 -14.71 0.89
C LEU A 39 -0.30 -15.53 2.16
N LYS A 40 0.39 -14.98 3.16
CA LYS A 40 0.46 -15.56 4.52
C LYS A 40 -0.83 -15.35 5.32
N TYR A 41 -1.65 -14.39 4.90
CA TYR A 41 -2.84 -13.91 5.62
C TYR A 41 -4.16 -14.25 4.92
N VAL A 42 -4.17 -14.26 3.60
CA VAL A 42 -5.35 -14.54 2.78
C VAL A 42 -5.03 -15.53 1.67
N SER A 43 -6.06 -16.22 1.20
CA SER A 43 -5.98 -17.06 0.00
C SER A 43 -5.70 -16.21 -1.26
N VAL A 44 -5.31 -16.87 -2.35
CA VAL A 44 -5.12 -16.19 -3.64
C VAL A 44 -6.45 -15.66 -4.18
N GLU A 45 -7.55 -16.37 -3.91
CA GLU A 45 -8.91 -16.02 -4.35
C GLU A 45 -9.42 -14.75 -3.66
N ASP A 46 -8.95 -14.46 -2.45
CA ASP A 46 -9.33 -13.31 -1.64
C ASP A 46 -8.33 -12.13 -1.77
N LEU A 47 -7.34 -12.24 -2.67
CA LEU A 47 -6.34 -11.21 -2.94
C LEU A 47 -6.48 -10.69 -4.38
N TYR A 48 -6.69 -9.39 -4.52
CA TYR A 48 -6.74 -8.70 -5.80
C TYR A 48 -5.62 -7.66 -5.93
N VAL A 49 -4.62 -7.95 -6.76
CA VAL A 49 -3.51 -7.03 -7.05
C VAL A 49 -3.96 -6.01 -8.10
N TYR A 50 -4.07 -4.74 -7.72
CA TYR A 50 -4.58 -3.66 -8.58
C TYR A 50 -3.46 -2.91 -9.31
N SER A 51 -2.34 -2.66 -8.61
CA SER A 51 -1.13 -2.05 -9.16
C SER A 51 0.10 -2.59 -8.43
N VAL A 52 1.29 -2.10 -8.81
CA VAL A 52 2.57 -2.46 -8.18
C VAL A 52 2.58 -2.16 -6.68
N ASP A 53 1.84 -1.15 -6.23
CA ASP A 53 1.80 -0.65 -4.86
C ASP A 53 0.41 -0.72 -4.21
N GLU A 54 -0.62 -1.19 -4.92
CA GLU A 54 -2.00 -1.29 -4.41
C GLU A 54 -2.57 -2.69 -4.59
N SER A 55 -3.12 -3.24 -3.51
CA SER A 55 -3.83 -4.51 -3.50
C SER A 55 -5.04 -4.43 -2.59
N LEU A 56 -6.08 -5.19 -2.91
CA LEU A 56 -7.30 -5.31 -2.12
C LEU A 56 -7.39 -6.73 -1.58
N LEU A 57 -7.67 -6.84 -0.28
CA LEU A 57 -7.79 -8.12 0.42
C LEU A 57 -9.21 -8.24 0.98
N ASP A 58 -9.89 -9.35 0.70
CA ASP A 58 -11.14 -9.67 1.39
C ASP A 58 -10.83 -10.34 2.74
N LEU A 59 -11.14 -9.64 3.83
CA LEU A 59 -10.90 -10.10 5.20
C LEU A 59 -12.18 -10.59 5.90
N THR A 60 -13.29 -10.73 5.17
CA THR A 60 -14.63 -10.99 5.74
C THR A 60 -14.66 -12.28 6.57
N THR A 61 -14.11 -13.36 6.03
CA THR A 61 -14.04 -14.68 6.68
C THR A 61 -12.87 -14.75 7.68
N TYR A 62 -11.76 -14.09 7.35
CA TYR A 62 -10.51 -14.11 8.11
C TYR A 62 -10.60 -13.43 9.47
N ARG A 63 -11.51 -12.45 9.64
CA ARG A 63 -11.79 -11.84 10.94
C ARG A 63 -12.11 -12.88 12.02
N LYS A 64 -12.94 -13.88 11.67
CA LYS A 64 -13.32 -14.98 12.59
C LYS A 64 -12.17 -15.97 12.77
N PHE A 65 -11.48 -16.31 11.69
CA PHE A 65 -10.35 -17.24 11.71
C PHE A 65 -9.22 -16.79 12.64
N TYR A 66 -8.83 -15.52 12.56
CA TYR A 66 -7.78 -14.94 13.41
C TYR A 66 -8.27 -14.51 14.79
N ASN A 67 -9.58 -14.54 15.04
CA ASN A 67 -10.23 -13.96 16.23
C ASN A 67 -9.74 -12.52 16.50
N LYS A 68 -9.71 -11.70 15.46
CA LYS A 68 -9.18 -10.32 15.46
C LYS A 68 -10.06 -9.41 14.63
N SER A 69 -10.10 -8.13 14.94
CA SER A 69 -10.72 -7.12 14.09
C SER A 69 -9.95 -6.94 12.77
N MET A 70 -10.62 -6.40 11.75
CA MET A 70 -9.97 -6.08 10.47
C MET A 70 -8.81 -5.08 10.64
N ILE A 71 -8.92 -4.16 11.59
CA ILE A 71 -7.88 -3.19 11.93
C ILE A 71 -6.64 -3.92 12.47
N GLU A 72 -6.82 -4.86 13.40
CA GLU A 72 -5.70 -5.63 13.96
C GLU A 72 -5.01 -6.48 12.90
N ILE A 73 -5.77 -7.13 12.01
CA ILE A 73 -5.22 -7.91 10.89
C ILE A 73 -4.42 -7.01 9.95
N ALA A 74 -4.98 -5.86 9.55
CA ALA A 74 -4.27 -4.89 8.71
C ALA A 74 -2.98 -4.39 9.38
N GLN A 75 -2.99 -4.14 10.68
CA GLN A 75 -1.79 -3.77 11.44
C GLN A 75 -0.76 -4.89 11.53
N MET A 76 -1.17 -6.16 11.58
CA MET A 76 -0.25 -7.29 11.50
C MET A 76 0.45 -7.30 10.13
N ILE A 77 -0.32 -7.23 9.04
CA ILE A 77 0.22 -7.20 7.67
C ILE A 77 1.19 -6.03 7.47
N ILE A 78 0.81 -4.81 7.89
CA ILE A 78 1.67 -3.62 7.76
C ILE A 78 2.97 -3.79 8.57
N ARG A 79 2.90 -4.38 9.76
CA ARG A 79 4.08 -4.65 10.59
C ARG A 79 5.01 -5.66 9.92
N ASP A 80 4.48 -6.73 9.34
CA ASP A 80 5.28 -7.74 8.64
C ASP A 80 5.97 -7.16 7.39
N ILE A 81 5.25 -6.36 6.60
CA ILE A 81 5.84 -5.64 5.46
C ILE A 81 7.01 -4.77 5.91
N TYR A 82 6.84 -4.03 7.02
CA TYR A 82 7.91 -3.20 7.56
C TYR A 82 9.09 -4.02 8.10
N GLN A 83 8.83 -5.09 8.85
CA GLN A 83 9.87 -5.94 9.43
C GLN A 83 10.69 -6.67 8.36
N GLU A 84 10.04 -7.19 7.32
CA GLU A 84 10.72 -7.95 6.27
C GLU A 84 11.38 -7.06 5.21
N LEU A 85 10.72 -5.96 4.84
CA LEU A 85 11.10 -5.17 3.65
C LEU A 85 11.53 -3.75 3.97
N HIS A 86 11.33 -3.27 5.21
CA HIS A 86 11.51 -1.89 5.62
C HIS A 86 10.71 -0.89 4.76
N VAL A 87 9.57 -1.35 4.23
CA VAL A 87 8.63 -0.54 3.46
C VAL A 87 7.48 -0.12 4.37
N ILE A 88 7.14 1.16 4.34
CA ILE A 88 5.99 1.69 5.07
C ILE A 88 4.75 1.52 4.20
N ALA A 89 3.77 0.79 4.71
CA ALA A 89 2.47 0.60 4.07
C ALA A 89 1.35 1.25 4.88
N THR A 90 0.24 1.55 4.21
CA THR A 90 -1.00 2.04 4.82
C THR A 90 -2.18 1.21 4.31
N ALA A 91 -3.26 1.15 5.09
CA ALA A 91 -4.45 0.40 4.73
C ALA A 91 -5.71 1.24 4.97
N GLY A 92 -6.64 1.18 4.03
CA GLY A 92 -8.01 1.66 4.19
C GLY A 92 -8.96 0.48 4.32
N ILE A 93 -9.93 0.59 5.22
CA ILE A 93 -10.91 -0.48 5.49
C ILE A 93 -12.30 0.03 5.11
N GLY A 94 -13.05 -0.77 4.36
CA GLY A 94 -14.41 -0.45 3.93
C GLY A 94 -15.22 -1.71 3.67
N GLN A 95 -16.53 -1.55 3.54
CA GLN A 95 -17.46 -2.66 3.30
C GLN A 95 -17.36 -3.22 1.86
N ASN A 96 -16.72 -2.48 0.96
CA ASN A 96 -16.45 -2.88 -0.41
C ASN A 96 -15.16 -2.20 -0.90
N MET A 97 -14.70 -2.60 -2.10
CA MET A 97 -13.47 -2.11 -2.71
C MET A 97 -13.42 -0.58 -2.83
N VAL A 98 -14.51 0.05 -3.25
CA VAL A 98 -14.58 1.51 -3.45
C VAL A 98 -14.45 2.25 -2.12
N MET A 99 -15.17 1.81 -1.09
CA MET A 99 -15.11 2.41 0.25
C MET A 99 -13.73 2.22 0.89
N ALA A 100 -13.10 1.05 0.72
CA ALA A 100 -11.77 0.79 1.25
C ALA A 100 -10.73 1.73 0.61
N LYS A 101 -10.76 1.88 -0.72
CA LYS A 101 -9.89 2.80 -1.45
C LYS A 101 -10.16 4.26 -1.07
N LEU A 102 -11.42 4.65 -0.94
CA LEU A 102 -11.79 5.99 -0.50
C LEU A 102 -11.29 6.29 0.92
N ALA A 103 -11.42 5.34 1.85
CA ALA A 103 -10.92 5.48 3.22
C ALA A 103 -9.40 5.68 3.24
N LEU A 104 -8.66 4.92 2.43
CA LEU A 104 -7.20 5.05 2.28
C LEU A 104 -6.82 6.46 1.77
N ASP A 105 -7.47 6.92 0.71
CA ASP A 105 -7.13 8.18 0.05
C ASP A 105 -7.52 9.41 0.87
N LEU A 106 -8.67 9.40 1.54
CA LEU A 106 -9.14 10.52 2.35
C LEU A 106 -8.23 10.75 3.57
N GLU A 107 -7.90 9.70 4.31
CA GLU A 107 -7.02 9.82 5.48
C GLU A 107 -5.58 10.13 5.08
N GLY A 108 -5.09 9.59 3.96
CA GLY A 108 -3.78 9.92 3.41
C GLY A 108 -3.64 11.39 2.99
N LYS A 109 -4.73 12.02 2.52
CA LYS A 109 -4.74 13.43 2.10
C LYS A 109 -4.91 14.41 3.26
N LYS A 110 -5.60 14.04 4.34
CA LYS A 110 -5.75 14.89 5.54
C LYS A 110 -4.43 15.19 6.25
N ARG A 111 -3.43 14.30 6.09
CA ARG A 111 -2.11 14.42 6.73
C ARG A 111 -1.07 15.17 5.87
N ARG A 112 -1.47 15.80 4.76
CA ARG A 112 -0.61 16.59 3.88
C ARG A 112 -0.78 18.09 4.05
#